data_AF-W4LCT4-F1
#
_entry.id   AF-W4LCT4-F1
#
_cell.length_a   1.000
_cell.length_b   1.000
_cell.length_c   1.000
_cell.angle_alpha   90.00
_cell.angle_beta   90.00
_cell.angle_gamma   90.00
#
_symmetry.space_group_name_H-M   'P 1'
#
loop_
_entity.id
_entity.type
_entity.pdbx_description
1 polymer ?
#
loop_
_entity_poly.entity_id
_entity_poly.type
_entity_poly.pdbx_seq_one_letter_code
_entity_poly.pdbx_strand_id
1 'polypeptide(L)'
;MVDLSKIDPSKVNIKHTYVNMTPEQTAYYKEQAELEDRDKELVRAEARRKHEKHMREGTPPDKARWVLTSERHRQGLSDEDIMARSGLDATALQSMYGLDARPTIETMEAYARALGKKLLIVLAEDGNA
;
A
#
# COMPACT_ATOMS: atom_id res chain seq x y z
N MET A 1 26.64 -11.06 -35.52
CA MET A 1 25.47 -10.23 -35.15
C MET A 1 24.24 -10.92 -35.74
N VAL A 2 23.33 -11.42 -34.92
CA VAL A 2 22.16 -12.19 -35.40
C VAL A 2 21.06 -11.23 -35.84
N ASP A 3 20.51 -11.43 -37.03
CA ASP A 3 19.42 -10.62 -37.59
C ASP A 3 18.09 -11.02 -36.95
N LEU A 4 17.61 -10.16 -36.04
CA LEU A 4 16.41 -10.37 -35.23
C LEU A 4 15.10 -10.19 -36.02
N SER A 5 15.15 -9.71 -37.27
CA SER A 5 13.95 -9.49 -38.11
C SER A 5 13.28 -10.78 -38.61
N LYS A 6 13.95 -11.92 -38.44
CA LYS A 6 13.49 -13.24 -38.91
C LYS A 6 12.90 -14.13 -37.81
N ILE A 7 12.79 -13.60 -36.59
CA ILE A 7 12.29 -14.37 -35.44
C ILE A 7 10.81 -14.05 -35.25
N ASP A 8 9.97 -15.09 -35.37
CA ASP A 8 8.54 -15.01 -35.07
C ASP A 8 8.33 -14.73 -33.57
N PRO A 9 7.80 -13.54 -33.18
CA PRO A 9 7.67 -13.15 -31.78
C PRO A 9 6.69 -14.02 -30.99
N SER A 10 5.82 -14.78 -31.67
CA SER A 10 4.90 -15.73 -31.02
C SER A 10 5.55 -17.04 -30.59
N LYS A 11 6.76 -17.33 -31.11
CA LYS A 11 7.56 -18.54 -30.78
C LYS A 11 8.68 -18.29 -29.79
N VAL A 12 8.88 -17.03 -29.38
CA VAL A 12 9.84 -16.71 -28.33
C VAL A 12 9.17 -16.98 -27.00
N ASN A 13 9.52 -18.08 -26.36
CA ASN A 13 9.09 -18.36 -24.99
C ASN A 13 9.89 -17.45 -24.04
N ILE A 14 9.44 -16.20 -23.85
CA ILE A 14 10.06 -15.17 -23.00
C ILE A 14 9.83 -15.49 -21.51
N LYS A 15 10.05 -16.73 -21.08
CA LYS A 15 9.95 -17.09 -19.65
C LYS A 15 11.28 -17.36 -18.99
N HIS A 16 12.35 -17.61 -19.74
CA HIS A 16 13.70 -17.73 -19.19
C HIS A 16 14.77 -17.35 -20.22
N THR A 17 15.01 -16.06 -20.42
CA THR A 17 16.29 -15.61 -20.98
C THR A 17 17.34 -15.77 -19.88
N TYR A 18 18.13 -16.84 -19.93
CA TYR A 18 19.37 -16.94 -19.15
C TYR A 18 20.30 -15.83 -19.62
N VAL A 19 20.29 -14.70 -18.91
CA VAL A 19 21.32 -13.68 -19.09
C VAL A 19 22.61 -14.29 -18.56
N ASN A 20 23.51 -14.70 -19.47
CA ASN A 20 24.87 -15.06 -19.10
C ASN A 20 25.57 -13.77 -18.63
N MET A 21 25.42 -13.45 -17.35
CA MET A 21 26.06 -12.31 -16.73
C MET A 21 27.54 -12.60 -16.55
N THR A 22 28.39 -11.62 -16.86
CA THR A 22 29.81 -11.70 -16.49
C THR A 22 29.95 -11.69 -14.95
N PRO A 23 31.09 -12.15 -14.40
CA PRO A 23 31.35 -12.03 -12.96
C PRO A 23 31.20 -10.59 -12.44
N GLU A 24 31.60 -9.60 -13.25
CA GLU A 24 31.48 -8.18 -12.94
C GLU A 24 30.02 -7.70 -12.92
N GLN A 25 29.21 -8.12 -13.89
CA GLN A 25 27.77 -7.81 -13.90
C GLN A 25 27.05 -8.48 -12.74
N THR A 26 27.42 -9.71 -12.41
CA THR A 26 26.87 -10.43 -11.25
C THR A 26 27.18 -9.69 -9.95
N ALA A 27 28.42 -9.22 -9.78
CA ALA A 27 28.83 -8.43 -8.63
C ALA A 27 28.05 -7.09 -8.56
N TYR A 28 27.90 -6.40 -9.70
CA TYR A 28 27.13 -5.16 -9.78
C TYR A 28 25.66 -5.35 -9.36
N TYR A 29 24.95 -6.34 -9.92
CA TYR A 29 23.55 -6.58 -9.55
C TYR A 29 23.39 -7.05 -8.11
N LYS A 30 24.37 -7.80 -7.58
CA LYS A 30 24.39 -8.19 -6.17
C LYS A 30 24.52 -6.96 -5.26
N GLU A 31 25.43 -6.04 -5.58
CA GLU A 31 25.58 -4.79 -4.85
C GLU A 31 24.32 -3.92 -4.92
N GLN A 32 23.68 -3.82 -6.09
CA GLN A 32 22.41 -3.10 -6.23
C GLN A 32 21.29 -3.74 -5.39
N ALA A 33 21.17 -5.07 -5.40
CA ALA A 33 20.19 -5.77 -4.57
C ALA A 33 20.43 -5.54 -3.07
N GLU A 34 21.69 -5.56 -2.63
CA GLU A 34 22.07 -5.26 -1.24
C GLU A 34 21.75 -3.81 -0.85
N LEU A 35 21.95 -2.84 -1.75
CA LEU A 35 21.57 -1.44 -1.53
C LEU A 35 20.04 -1.28 -1.42
N GLU A 36 19.29 -1.89 -2.34
CA GLU A 36 17.83 -1.87 -2.29
C GLU A 36 17.28 -2.51 -1.01
N ASP A 37 17.89 -3.60 -0.55
CA ASP A 37 17.46 -4.27 0.68
C ASP A 37 17.73 -3.41 1.92
N ARG A 38 18.87 -2.71 1.97
CA ARG A 38 19.16 -1.72 3.02
C ARG A 38 18.16 -0.57 3.01
N ASP A 39 17.81 -0.06 1.84
CA ASP A 39 16.81 1.00 1.70
C ASP A 39 15.42 0.52 2.15
N LYS A 40 15.02 -0.70 1.77
CA LYS A 40 13.76 -1.32 2.24
C LYS A 40 13.73 -1.44 3.75
N GLU A 41 14.83 -1.83 4.39
CA GLU A 41 14.91 -1.92 5.85
C GLU A 41 14.74 -0.57 6.53
N LEU A 42 15.43 0.47 6.04
CA LEU A 42 15.31 1.83 6.55
C LEU A 42 13.88 2.36 6.40
N VAL A 43 13.25 2.16 5.24
CA VAL A 43 11.87 2.55 4.98
C VAL A 43 10.89 1.82 5.91
N ARG A 44 11.10 0.51 6.15
CA ARG A 44 10.28 -0.26 7.12
C ARG A 44 10.44 0.24 8.55
N ALA A 45 11.67 0.54 8.98
CA ALA A 45 11.94 1.06 10.31
C ALA A 45 11.28 2.43 10.52
N GLU A 46 11.35 3.32 9.52
CA GLU A 46 10.68 4.62 9.57
C GLU A 46 9.16 4.49 9.57
N ALA A 47 8.60 3.60 8.75
CA ALA A 47 7.18 3.30 8.72
C ALA A 47 6.69 2.78 10.09
N ARG A 48 7.46 1.88 10.73
CA ARG A 48 7.18 1.39 12.08
C ARG A 48 7.19 2.52 13.11
N ARG A 49 8.21 3.39 13.10
CA ARG A 49 8.28 4.54 14.01
C ARG A 49 7.09 5.48 13.84
N LYS A 50 6.70 5.78 12.60
CA LYS A 50 5.52 6.60 12.29
C LYS A 50 4.24 5.94 12.79
N HIS A 51 4.10 4.63 12.58
CA HIS A 51 2.97 3.86 13.09
C HIS A 51 2.89 3.91 14.62
N GLU A 52 3.99 3.66 15.33
CA GLU A 52 4.05 3.74 16.80
C GLU A 52 3.71 5.15 17.33
N LYS A 53 4.14 6.20 16.61
CA LYS A 53 3.75 7.58 16.93
C LYS A 53 2.24 7.79 16.77
N HIS A 54 1.66 7.39 15.64
CA HIS A 54 0.22 7.52 15.39
C HIS A 54 -0.65 6.71 16.34
N MET A 55 -0.17 5.56 16.81
CA MET A 55 -0.87 4.78 17.84
C MET A 55 -0.92 5.50 19.18
N ARG A 56 0.03 6.41 19.46
CA ARG A 56 0.10 7.18 20.71
C ARG A 56 -0.62 8.51 20.65
N GLU A 57 -0.42 9.25 19.56
CA GLU A 57 -0.88 10.64 19.42
C GLU A 57 -2.20 10.74 18.63
N GLY A 58 -2.66 9.63 18.05
CA GLY A 58 -3.75 9.63 17.09
C GLY A 58 -3.26 9.75 15.65
N THR A 59 -4.14 9.40 14.72
CA THR A 59 -3.88 9.48 13.28
C THR A 59 -4.50 10.77 12.74
N PRO A 60 -3.73 11.59 11.99
CA PRO A 60 -4.29 12.75 11.30
C PRO A 60 -5.51 12.38 10.43
N PRO A 61 -6.53 13.26 10.30
CA PRO A 61 -7.75 12.92 9.58
C PRO A 61 -7.53 12.42 8.15
N ASP A 62 -6.57 13.00 7.42
CA ASP A 62 -6.19 12.60 6.05
C ASP A 62 -5.57 11.19 5.97
N LYS A 63 -5.01 10.70 7.10
CA LYS A 63 -4.39 9.38 7.22
C LYS A 63 -5.32 8.34 7.82
N ALA A 64 -6.41 8.72 8.49
CA ALA A 64 -7.34 7.78 9.12
C ALA A 64 -7.91 6.77 8.11
N ARG A 65 -8.28 7.24 6.90
CA ARG A 65 -8.74 6.34 5.82
C ARG A 65 -7.67 5.34 5.38
N TRP A 66 -6.39 5.71 5.37
CA TRP A 66 -5.30 4.83 4.98
C TRP A 66 -5.10 3.71 5.99
N VAL A 67 -5.28 4.00 7.28
CA VAL A 67 -5.25 2.99 8.34
C VAL A 67 -6.38 1.98 8.12
N LEU A 68 -7.59 2.44 7.82
CA LEU A 68 -8.74 1.59 7.54
C LEU A 68 -8.54 0.72 6.28
N THR A 69 -8.09 1.30 5.17
CA THR A 69 -7.86 0.53 3.93
C THR A 69 -6.72 -0.48 4.09
N SER A 70 -5.65 -0.11 4.80
CA SER A 70 -4.55 -1.03 5.12
C SER A 70 -5.02 -2.19 6.00
N GLU A 71 -5.87 -1.93 6.98
CA GLU A 71 -6.47 -2.96 7.83
C GLU A 71 -7.37 -3.91 7.02
N ARG A 72 -8.16 -3.40 6.07
CA ARG A 72 -8.91 -4.26 5.13
C ARG A 72 -7.97 -5.20 4.37
N HIS A 73 -6.90 -4.66 3.79
CA HIS A 73 -5.92 -5.47 3.06
C HIS A 73 -5.25 -6.51 3.96
N ARG A 74 -4.93 -6.15 5.21
CA ARG A 74 -4.38 -7.08 6.21
C ARG A 74 -5.34 -8.22 6.54
N GLN A 75 -6.65 -7.96 6.54
CA GLN A 75 -7.69 -8.97 6.76
C GLN A 75 -8.03 -9.77 5.49
N GLY A 76 -7.49 -9.41 4.33
CA GLY A 76 -7.77 -10.09 3.06
C GLY A 76 -9.19 -9.89 2.53
N LEU A 77 -9.86 -8.79 2.90
CA LEU A 77 -11.24 -8.51 2.51
C LEU A 77 -11.33 -7.79 1.17
N SER A 78 -12.22 -8.26 0.31
CA SER A 78 -12.55 -7.61 -0.96
C SER A 78 -13.39 -6.34 -0.77
N ASP A 79 -13.58 -5.58 -1.84
CA ASP A 79 -14.49 -4.43 -1.84
C ASP A 79 -15.96 -4.88 -1.64
N GLU A 80 -16.34 -6.01 -2.25
CA GLU A 80 -17.66 -6.63 -2.08
C GLU A 80 -17.91 -7.05 -0.62
N ASP A 81 -16.91 -7.64 0.04
CA ASP A 81 -17.00 -7.98 1.46
C ASP A 81 -17.27 -6.74 2.32
N ILE A 82 -16.58 -5.63 2.02
CA ILE A 82 -16.77 -4.38 2.76
C ILE A 82 -18.15 -3.80 2.49
N MET A 83 -18.60 -3.73 1.24
CA MET A 83 -19.95 -3.24 0.92
C MET A 83 -21.01 -4.07 1.65
N ALA A 84 -20.91 -5.39 1.62
CA ALA A 84 -21.85 -6.29 2.29
C ALA A 84 -21.87 -6.12 3.81
N ARG A 85 -20.71 -5.90 4.45
CA ARG A 85 -20.59 -5.76 5.91
C ARG A 85 -20.91 -4.36 6.42
N SER A 86 -20.60 -3.33 5.63
CA SER A 86 -20.75 -1.92 6.02
C SER A 86 -22.09 -1.33 5.60
N GLY A 87 -22.74 -1.90 4.58
CA GLY A 87 -23.92 -1.31 3.93
C GLY A 87 -23.57 -0.12 3.03
N LEU A 88 -22.29 0.16 2.78
CA LEU A 88 -21.87 1.22 1.87
C LEU A 88 -22.20 0.84 0.43
N ASP A 89 -22.70 1.81 -0.34
CA ASP A 89 -22.78 1.69 -1.78
C ASP A 89 -21.40 1.88 -2.43
N ALA A 90 -21.33 1.62 -3.74
CA ALA A 90 -20.08 1.74 -4.49
C ALA A 90 -19.52 3.17 -4.48
N THR A 91 -20.36 4.20 -4.49
CA THR A 91 -19.94 5.61 -4.48
C THR A 91 -19.29 5.97 -3.16
N ALA A 92 -19.93 5.61 -2.05
CA ALA A 92 -19.42 5.83 -0.71
C ALA A 92 -18.14 5.03 -0.47
N LEU A 93 -18.06 3.78 -0.94
CA LEU A 93 -16.83 3.01 -0.88
C LEU A 93 -15.69 3.67 -1.68
N GLN A 94 -15.97 4.14 -2.90
CA GLN A 94 -14.96 4.82 -3.74
C GLN A 94 -14.43 6.10 -3.09
N SER A 95 -15.23 6.80 -2.27
CA SER A 95 -14.78 7.98 -1.54
C SER A 95 -13.63 7.72 -0.56
N MET A 96 -13.35 6.45 -0.21
CA MET A 96 -12.22 6.04 0.63
C MET A 96 -10.88 5.99 -0.13
N TYR A 97 -10.91 5.93 -1.45
CA TYR A 97 -9.77 5.59 -2.31
C TYR A 97 -9.25 6.79 -3.12
N GLY A 98 -8.00 6.69 -3.60
CA GLY A 98 -7.32 7.75 -4.35
C GLY A 98 -6.48 8.70 -3.50
N LEU A 99 -5.76 9.62 -4.13
CA LEU A 99 -4.95 10.63 -3.45
C LEU A 99 -5.84 11.70 -2.80
N ASP A 100 -6.85 12.18 -3.53
CA ASP A 100 -7.79 13.23 -3.12
C ASP A 100 -9.08 12.70 -2.48
N ALA A 101 -9.01 11.50 -1.88
CA ALA A 101 -10.18 10.87 -1.28
C ALA A 101 -10.76 11.75 -0.15
N ARG A 102 -12.08 11.96 -0.18
CA ARG A 102 -12.82 12.76 0.82
C ARG A 102 -14.00 11.97 1.38
N PRO A 103 -13.77 10.88 2.14
CA PRO A 103 -14.86 10.16 2.76
C PRO A 103 -15.47 11.01 3.89
N THR A 104 -16.77 10.87 4.09
CA THR A 104 -17.43 11.46 5.26
C THR A 104 -17.03 10.69 6.53
N ILE A 105 -17.24 11.30 7.70
CA ILE A 105 -17.05 10.62 8.99
C ILE A 105 -17.93 9.36 9.05
N GLU A 106 -19.18 9.46 8.57
CA GLU A 106 -20.12 8.34 8.54
C GLU A 106 -19.61 7.18 7.67
N THR A 107 -19.05 7.47 6.48
CA THR A 107 -18.41 6.46 5.63
C THR A 107 -17.25 5.78 6.36
N MET A 108 -16.38 6.56 7.01
CA MET A 108 -15.24 6.01 7.74
C MET A 108 -15.70 5.16 8.95
N GLU A 109 -16.75 5.56 9.64
CA GLU A 109 -17.31 4.81 10.77
C GLU A 109 -17.92 3.48 10.31
N ALA A 110 -18.75 3.49 9.25
CA ALA A 110 -19.35 2.28 8.70
C ALA A 110 -18.27 1.29 8.22
N TYR A 111 -17.22 1.81 7.56
CA TYR A 111 -16.07 1.02 7.13
C TYR A 111 -15.32 0.44 8.34
N ALA A 112 -15.07 1.24 9.39
CA ALA A 112 -14.42 0.77 10.61
C ALA A 112 -15.23 -0.33 11.31
N ARG A 113 -16.56 -0.18 11.41
CA ARG A 113 -17.44 -1.21 11.98
C ARG A 113 -17.38 -2.51 11.19
N ALA A 114 -17.37 -2.45 9.86
CA ALA A 114 -17.23 -3.63 9.01
C ALA A 114 -15.90 -4.39 9.20
N LEU A 115 -14.85 -3.69 9.65
CA LEU A 115 -13.56 -4.26 10.02
C LEU A 115 -13.48 -4.74 11.48
N GLY A 116 -14.56 -4.61 12.26
CA GLY A 116 -14.57 -4.88 13.70
C GLY A 116 -13.79 -3.87 14.52
N LYS A 117 -13.66 -2.62 14.04
CA LYS A 117 -12.96 -1.52 14.69
C LYS A 117 -13.95 -0.44 15.15
N LYS A 118 -13.45 0.49 15.96
CA LYS A 118 -14.17 1.71 16.36
C LYS A 118 -13.40 2.92 15.84
N LEU A 119 -14.10 3.88 15.27
CA LEU A 119 -13.55 5.19 14.95
C LEU A 119 -13.69 6.07 16.20
N LEU A 120 -12.57 6.50 16.79
CA LEU A 120 -12.55 7.45 17.89
C LEU A 120 -12.12 8.81 17.35
N ILE A 121 -12.94 9.84 17.57
CA ILE A 121 -12.63 11.22 17.19
C ILE A 121 -12.36 11.99 18.48
N VAL A 122 -11.16 12.56 18.58
CA VAL A 122 -10.74 13.39 19.71
C VAL A 122 -10.49 14.79 19.19
N LEU A 123 -11.10 15.77 19.83
CA LEU A 123 -10.76 17.19 19.63
C LEU A 123 -9.66 17.52 20.64
N ALA A 124 -8.58 18.12 20.16
CA ALA A 124 -7.46 18.57 20.99
C ALA A 124 -7.19 20.04 20.66
N GLU A 125 -6.72 20.78 21.67
CA GLU A 125 -6.24 22.15 21.48
C GLU A 125 -5.06 22.14 20.50
N ASP A 126 -5.09 23.05 19.52
CA ASP A 126 -3.94 23.28 18.66
C ASP A 126 -2.89 24.02 19.50
N GLY A 127 -1.66 23.51 19.58
CA GLY A 127 -0.63 23.96 20.53
C GLY A 127 -0.09 25.37 20.30
N ASN A 128 -0.81 26.21 19.55
CA ASN A 128 -0.56 27.62 19.33
C ASN A 128 -1.65 28.45 20.05
N ALA A 129 -1.46 28.66 21.35
CA ALA A 129 -2.03 29.80 22.07
C ALA A 129 -0.89 30.74 22.48
#